data_AF-A0A2T5JIL7-F1
#
_entry.id   AF-A0A2T5JIL7-F1
#
_cell.length_a   1.000
_cell.length_b   1.000
_cell.length_c   1.000
_cell.angle_alpha   90.00
_cell.angle_beta   90.00
_cell.angle_gamma   90.00
#
_symmetry.space_group_name_H-M   'P 1'
#
loop_
_entity.id
_entity.type
_entity.pdbx_description
1 polymer ?
#
loop_
_entity_poly.entity_id
_entity_poly.type
_entity_poly.pdbx_seq_one_letter_code
_entity_poly.pdbx_strand_id
1 'polypeptide(L)'
;RVQRHYGALARPVAEIDVERPPRLLLDPAAWAARQAERARQAAAPAFARAAEAETARTAQKAAQAGQRAAQGRAERAEADAAKAKAEAKALADQMRELPLPAVLEALGFEQDRHDPLKWKADSFRISVGKGGREGKWFDHLADYGRGGAIDLVGHVMQTDFKGSLAWLAARFGPGAAAADLAAHLRASAEVQVREALAERGPFTPPTPAPENWPRVRRHLIDERALPPRYVDRLHELGDLYADSRRNAVFLCRNPSGAVTGAELKGTLTRDDGSRFGGMSPGSDKEAGAFRVGVGLAKAATLYLVESAIDAISLAKIRAEGGERDFVVASMAGTGSQLRPWLSALAASARRFVGYDNDSAGDRSAAKLAAEGFERLRPELHDWNDDLKAKSKGGGGGKPFDDPEASEPRDHPSPS
;
A
#
# COMPACT_ATOMS: atom_id res chain seq x y z
N ARG A 1 -33.30 -4.00 21.12
CA ARG A 1 -33.23 -5.41 21.57
C ARG A 1 -32.74 -5.58 23.02
N VAL A 2 -31.86 -4.73 23.54
CA VAL A 2 -31.31 -4.82 24.92
C VAL A 2 -32.36 -4.57 26.03
N GLN A 3 -33.26 -3.60 25.87
CA GLN A 3 -34.31 -3.30 26.88
C GLN A 3 -35.29 -4.46 27.15
N ARG A 4 -35.60 -5.30 26.14
CA ARG A 4 -36.46 -6.48 26.34
C ARG A 4 -35.78 -7.57 27.15
N HIS A 5 -34.44 -7.64 27.13
CA HIS A 5 -33.70 -8.69 27.82
C HIS A 5 -33.58 -8.40 29.32
N TYR A 6 -33.29 -7.15 29.71
CA TYR A 6 -33.26 -6.75 31.12
C TYR A 6 -34.66 -6.72 31.77
N GLY A 7 -35.72 -6.43 31.01
CA GLY A 7 -37.10 -6.49 31.51
C GLY A 7 -37.58 -7.89 31.91
N ALA A 8 -36.97 -8.95 31.38
CA ALA A 8 -37.29 -10.33 31.75
C ALA A 8 -36.65 -10.75 33.10
N LEU A 9 -35.49 -10.19 33.43
CA LEU A 9 -34.77 -10.46 34.68
C LEU A 9 -35.39 -9.78 35.91
N ALA A 10 -36.11 -8.66 35.71
CA ALA A 10 -36.73 -7.88 36.78
C ALA A 10 -38.18 -8.28 37.13
N ARG A 11 -38.72 -9.35 36.54
CA ARG A 11 -40.09 -9.82 36.84
C ARG A 11 -40.18 -10.37 38.27
N PRO A 12 -41.19 -9.98 39.06
CA PRO A 12 -41.36 -10.48 40.42
C PRO A 12 -41.43 -12.01 40.45
N VAL A 13 -40.86 -12.61 41.50
CA VAL A 13 -40.92 -14.06 41.71
C VAL A 13 -42.38 -14.40 42.01
N ALA A 14 -42.93 -15.41 41.32
CA ALA A 14 -44.28 -15.88 41.59
C ALA A 14 -44.33 -16.45 43.02
N GLU A 15 -45.38 -16.10 43.76
CA GLU A 15 -45.57 -16.57 45.13
C GLU A 15 -45.76 -18.09 45.13
N ILE A 16 -44.97 -18.81 45.93
CA ILE A 16 -45.03 -20.26 46.01
C ILE A 16 -46.20 -20.62 46.92
N ASP A 17 -47.35 -20.92 46.33
CA ASP A 17 -48.53 -21.34 47.07
C ASP A 17 -48.41 -22.83 47.46
N VAL A 18 -48.43 -23.09 48.76
CA VAL A 18 -48.43 -24.46 49.32
C VAL A 18 -49.83 -24.74 49.83
N GLU A 19 -50.48 -25.72 49.22
CA GLU A 19 -51.86 -26.04 49.59
C GLU A 19 -51.96 -26.49 51.04
N ARG A 20 -53.05 -26.12 51.69
CA ARG A 20 -53.32 -26.54 53.07
C ARG A 20 -53.65 -28.04 53.08
N PRO A 21 -53.03 -28.85 53.96
CA PRO A 21 -53.28 -30.30 53.97
C PRO A 21 -54.76 -30.61 54.27
N PRO A 22 -55.36 -31.58 53.56
CA PRO A 22 -56.74 -32.00 53.83
C PRO A 22 -56.89 -32.62 55.24
N ARG A 23 -58.10 -32.55 55.81
CA ARG A 23 -58.38 -33.00 57.18
C ARG A 23 -58.16 -34.50 57.42
N LEU A 24 -58.22 -35.30 56.36
CA LEU A 24 -57.92 -36.74 56.36
C LEU A 24 -56.83 -37.00 55.32
N LEU A 25 -55.70 -37.52 55.77
CA LEU A 25 -54.49 -37.66 54.98
C LEU A 25 -53.99 -39.10 55.09
N LEU A 26 -54.27 -39.90 54.07
CA LEU A 26 -53.97 -41.34 54.05
C LEU A 26 -52.47 -41.62 53.89
N ASP A 27 -51.74 -40.72 53.23
CA ASP A 27 -50.28 -40.80 53.06
C ASP A 27 -49.65 -39.39 53.14
N PRO A 28 -49.21 -38.99 54.34
CA PRO A 28 -48.55 -37.71 54.56
C PRO A 28 -47.25 -37.52 53.80
N ALA A 29 -46.47 -38.59 53.62
CA ALA A 29 -45.19 -38.52 52.94
C ALA A 29 -45.40 -38.25 51.44
N ALA A 30 -46.33 -38.96 50.80
CA ALA A 30 -46.64 -38.75 49.39
C ALA A 30 -47.28 -37.37 49.12
N TRP A 31 -48.11 -36.86 50.05
CA TRP A 31 -48.65 -35.51 49.93
C TRP A 31 -47.56 -34.43 50.06
N ALA A 32 -46.68 -34.55 51.06
CA ALA A 32 -45.55 -33.63 51.24
C ALA A 32 -44.60 -33.66 50.03
N ALA A 33 -44.31 -34.84 49.48
CA ALA A 33 -43.50 -35.00 48.28
C ALA A 33 -44.12 -34.30 47.05
N ARG A 34 -45.44 -34.42 46.84
CA ARG A 34 -46.14 -33.74 45.75
C ARG A 34 -46.16 -32.23 45.91
N GLN A 35 -46.36 -31.71 47.12
CA GLN A 35 -46.30 -30.27 47.37
C GLN A 35 -44.87 -29.73 47.20
N ALA A 36 -43.85 -30.47 47.65
CA ALA A 36 -42.45 -30.11 47.45
C ALA A 36 -42.06 -30.08 45.95
N GLU A 37 -42.54 -31.05 45.16
CA GLU A 37 -42.30 -31.09 43.72
C GLU A 37 -42.99 -29.94 43.00
N ARG A 38 -44.25 -29.63 43.36
CA ARG A 38 -44.99 -28.49 42.82
C ARG A 38 -44.32 -27.15 43.17
N ALA A 39 -43.82 -27.00 44.39
CA ALA A 39 -43.06 -25.83 44.82
C ALA A 39 -41.74 -25.69 44.02
N ARG A 40 -41.03 -26.80 43.77
CA ARG A 40 -39.82 -26.80 42.94
C ARG A 40 -40.11 -26.39 41.49
N GLN A 41 -41.17 -26.93 40.90
CA GLN A 41 -41.57 -26.58 39.53
C GLN A 41 -41.99 -25.11 39.42
N ALA A 42 -42.69 -24.57 40.42
CA ALA A 42 -43.04 -23.16 40.48
C ALA A 42 -41.80 -22.24 40.63
N ALA A 43 -40.77 -22.69 41.38
CA ALA A 43 -39.55 -21.92 41.61
C ALA A 43 -38.49 -22.08 40.50
N ALA A 44 -38.55 -23.12 39.68
CA ALA A 44 -37.55 -23.43 38.64
C ALA A 44 -37.28 -22.26 37.66
N PRO A 45 -38.29 -21.51 37.16
CA PRO A 45 -38.06 -20.35 36.30
C PRO A 45 -37.37 -19.18 37.01
N ALA A 46 -37.49 -19.06 38.34
CA ALA A 46 -36.78 -18.04 39.11
C ALA A 46 -35.29 -18.41 39.28
N PHE A 47 -35.00 -19.69 39.55
CA PHE A 47 -33.62 -20.18 39.63
C PHE A 47 -32.88 -20.11 38.29
N ALA A 48 -33.55 -20.47 37.18
CA ALA A 48 -32.96 -20.35 35.84
C ALA A 48 -32.60 -18.90 35.50
N ARG A 49 -33.49 -17.94 35.81
CA ARG A 49 -33.21 -16.50 35.64
C ARG A 49 -32.07 -16.00 36.52
N ALA A 50 -31.94 -16.51 37.75
CA ALA A 50 -30.84 -16.15 38.64
C ALA A 50 -29.49 -16.64 38.09
N ALA A 51 -29.42 -17.87 37.59
CA ALA A 51 -28.22 -18.42 36.96
C ALA A 51 -27.85 -17.67 35.66
N GLU A 52 -28.83 -17.31 34.83
CA GLU A 52 -28.61 -16.46 33.65
C GLU A 52 -28.11 -15.05 34.02
N ALA A 53 -28.65 -14.46 35.10
CA ALA A 53 -28.17 -13.16 35.57
C ALA A 53 -26.74 -13.20 36.10
N GLU A 54 -26.36 -14.28 36.79
CA GLU A 54 -25.01 -14.47 37.33
C GLU A 54 -23.97 -14.71 36.22
N THR A 55 -24.30 -15.55 35.23
CA THR A 55 -23.47 -15.76 34.04
C THR A 55 -23.32 -14.49 33.21
N ALA A 56 -24.40 -13.73 33.01
CA ALA A 56 -24.36 -12.44 32.32
C ALA A 56 -23.50 -11.40 33.06
N ARG A 57 -23.60 -11.32 34.40
CA ARG A 57 -22.74 -10.45 35.23
C ARG A 57 -21.27 -10.84 35.14
N THR A 58 -20.98 -12.14 35.14
CA THR A 58 -19.62 -12.66 35.03
C THR A 58 -19.02 -12.36 33.66
N ALA A 59 -19.80 -12.56 32.58
CA ALA A 59 -19.41 -12.20 31.22
C ALA A 59 -19.18 -10.69 31.08
N GLN A 60 -20.03 -9.85 31.69
CA GLN A 60 -19.86 -8.39 31.66
C GLN A 60 -18.59 -7.95 32.39
N LYS A 61 -18.29 -8.52 33.56
CA LYS A 61 -17.04 -8.25 34.29
C LYS A 61 -15.81 -8.69 33.50
N ALA A 62 -15.85 -9.86 32.85
CA ALA A 62 -14.79 -10.35 32.00
C ALA A 62 -14.56 -9.44 30.77
N ALA A 63 -15.64 -8.97 30.13
CA ALA A 63 -15.57 -8.03 29.01
C ALA A 63 -14.96 -6.68 29.42
N GLN A 64 -15.36 -6.13 30.58
CA GLN A 64 -14.80 -4.90 31.12
C GLN A 64 -13.31 -5.05 31.49
N ALA A 65 -12.92 -6.18 32.08
CA ALA A 65 -11.52 -6.47 32.36
C ALA A 65 -10.69 -6.59 31.08
N GLY A 66 -11.24 -7.25 30.04
CA GLY A 66 -10.61 -7.36 28.72
C GLY A 66 -10.43 -6.00 28.03
N GLN A 67 -11.42 -5.11 28.11
CA GLN A 67 -11.33 -3.75 27.57
C GLN A 67 -10.26 -2.91 28.28
N ARG A 68 -10.21 -2.94 29.62
CA ARG A 68 -9.18 -2.24 30.40
C ARG A 68 -7.77 -2.76 30.10
N ALA A 69 -7.61 -4.08 29.96
CA ALA A 69 -6.34 -4.67 29.58
C ALA A 69 -5.92 -4.27 28.14
N ALA A 70 -6.86 -4.17 27.21
CA ALA A 70 -6.59 -3.70 25.85
C ALA A 70 -6.18 -2.21 25.82
N GLN A 71 -6.89 -1.36 26.55
CA GLN A 71 -6.54 0.06 26.72
C GLN A 71 -5.14 0.23 27.30
N GLY A 72 -4.83 -0.47 28.40
CA GLY A 72 -3.49 -0.40 29.00
C GLY A 72 -2.37 -0.92 28.10
N ARG A 73 -2.65 -1.84 27.16
CA ARG A 73 -1.68 -2.25 26.13
C ARG A 73 -1.49 -1.17 25.07
N ALA A 74 -2.56 -0.54 24.61
CA ALA A 74 -2.51 0.54 23.62
C ALA A 74 -1.74 1.77 24.17
N GLU A 75 -2.02 2.17 25.42
CA GLU A 75 -1.31 3.28 26.08
C GLU A 75 0.19 3.01 26.22
N ARG A 76 0.58 1.78 26.55
CA ARG A 76 2.01 1.39 26.59
C ARG A 76 2.65 1.41 25.22
N ALA A 77 1.97 0.89 24.19
CA ALA A 77 2.47 0.92 22.82
C ALA A 77 2.65 2.35 22.31
N GLU A 78 1.72 3.26 22.62
CA GLU A 78 1.83 4.68 22.28
C GLU A 78 3.01 5.35 23.00
N ALA A 79 3.20 5.05 24.30
CA ALA A 79 4.34 5.55 25.06
C ALA A 79 5.69 5.05 24.50
N ASP A 80 5.77 3.76 24.15
CA ASP A 80 6.97 3.17 23.54
C ASP A 80 7.24 3.77 22.15
N ALA A 81 6.21 3.99 21.33
CA ALA A 81 6.33 4.65 20.03
C ALA A 81 6.77 6.12 20.15
N ALA A 82 6.25 6.85 21.14
CA ALA A 82 6.65 8.23 21.43
C ALA A 82 8.13 8.30 21.85
N LYS A 83 8.58 7.37 22.70
CA LYS A 83 9.98 7.24 23.12
C LYS A 83 10.89 6.93 21.92
N ALA A 84 10.55 5.93 21.11
CA ALA A 84 11.32 5.58 19.92
C ALA A 84 11.42 6.75 18.92
N LYS A 85 10.34 7.51 18.74
CA LYS A 85 10.33 8.71 17.88
C LYS A 85 11.24 9.81 18.43
N ALA A 86 11.27 10.02 19.75
CA ALA A 86 12.15 10.98 20.40
C ALA A 86 13.63 10.60 20.22
N GLU A 87 13.97 9.33 20.40
CA GLU A 87 15.32 8.80 20.18
C GLU A 87 15.76 8.93 18.71
N ALA A 88 14.87 8.61 17.77
CA ALA A 88 15.13 8.78 16.33
C ALA A 88 15.38 10.25 15.97
N LYS A 89 14.62 11.17 16.56
CA LYS A 89 14.79 12.60 16.36
C LYS A 89 16.13 13.09 16.92
N ALA A 90 16.47 12.69 18.15
CA ALA A 90 17.74 13.05 18.77
C ALA A 90 18.94 12.57 17.95
N LEU A 91 18.89 11.34 17.43
CA LEU A 91 19.92 10.82 16.53
C LEU A 91 19.99 11.62 15.23
N ALA A 92 18.85 11.91 14.59
CA ALA A 92 18.84 12.69 13.35
C ALA A 92 19.42 14.09 13.56
N ASP A 93 19.10 14.72 14.68
CA ASP A 93 19.64 16.04 15.04
C ASP A 93 21.17 15.94 15.25
N GLN A 94 21.67 14.90 15.94
CA GLN A 94 23.11 14.63 16.08
C GLN A 94 23.82 14.40 14.73
N MET A 95 23.19 13.64 13.83
CA MET A 95 23.78 13.33 12.51
C MET A 95 23.76 14.53 11.57
N ARG A 96 22.81 15.48 11.69
CA ARG A 96 22.81 16.71 10.88
C ARG A 96 23.99 17.63 11.19
N GLU A 97 24.39 17.68 12.46
CA GLU A 97 25.47 18.53 12.97
C GLU A 97 26.87 17.95 12.73
N LEU A 98 26.98 16.81 12.01
CA LEU A 98 28.29 16.24 11.69
C LEU A 98 29.12 17.18 10.81
N PRO A 99 30.44 17.33 11.08
CA PRO A 99 31.32 18.13 10.25
C PRO A 99 31.33 17.63 8.80
N LEU A 100 30.92 18.50 7.86
CA LEU A 100 30.86 18.15 6.44
C LEU A 100 32.19 17.64 5.87
N PRO A 101 33.38 18.17 6.24
CA PRO A 101 34.66 17.60 5.82
C PRO A 101 34.82 16.11 6.17
N ALA A 102 34.51 15.72 7.40
CA ALA A 102 34.63 14.32 7.84
C ALA A 102 33.66 13.40 7.08
N VAL A 103 32.47 13.90 6.74
CA VAL A 103 31.48 13.17 5.94
C VAL A 103 31.95 13.00 4.49
N LEU A 104 32.56 14.03 3.90
CA LEU A 104 33.13 13.97 2.55
C LEU A 104 34.32 12.99 2.47
N GLU A 105 35.21 12.99 3.46
CA GLU A 105 36.28 11.99 3.56
C GLU A 105 35.72 10.56 3.62
N ALA A 106 34.70 10.33 4.45
CA ALA A 106 34.05 9.02 4.56
C ALA A 106 33.28 8.60 3.29
N LEU A 107 32.90 9.55 2.44
CA LEU A 107 32.32 9.32 1.11
C LEU A 107 33.40 9.09 0.04
N GLY A 108 34.69 9.20 0.38
CA GLY A 108 35.80 8.98 -0.53
C GLY A 108 36.18 10.20 -1.36
N PHE A 109 35.83 11.41 -0.93
CA PHE A 109 36.23 12.63 -1.62
C PHE A 109 37.66 13.02 -1.24
N GLU A 110 38.38 13.56 -2.22
CA GLU A 110 39.70 14.13 -2.04
C GLU A 110 39.60 15.65 -1.86
N GLN A 111 40.24 16.18 -0.82
CA GLN A 111 40.31 17.62 -0.59
C GLN A 111 41.29 18.26 -1.58
N ASP A 112 40.91 19.42 -2.13
CA ASP A 112 41.76 20.17 -3.05
C ASP A 112 42.99 20.74 -2.31
N ARG A 113 44.18 20.53 -2.88
CA ARG A 113 45.47 20.95 -2.31
C ARG A 113 45.62 22.47 -2.18
N HIS A 114 44.93 23.24 -3.02
CA HIS A 114 45.04 24.69 -3.09
C HIS A 114 43.84 25.40 -2.46
N ASP A 115 42.70 24.73 -2.32
CA ASP A 115 41.49 25.27 -1.68
C ASP A 115 40.87 24.26 -0.69
N PRO A 116 41.11 24.41 0.63
CA PRO A 116 40.64 23.46 1.63
C PRO A 116 39.11 23.40 1.76
N LEU A 117 38.38 24.32 1.13
CA LEU A 117 36.92 24.30 1.10
C LEU A 117 36.37 23.46 -0.06
N LYS A 118 37.21 23.05 -1.01
CA LYS A 118 36.81 22.28 -2.20
C LYS A 118 37.20 20.82 -2.07
N TRP A 119 36.28 19.98 -2.52
CA TRP A 119 36.35 18.52 -2.46
C TRP A 119 35.96 17.95 -3.81
N LYS A 120 36.68 16.92 -4.24
CA LYS A 120 36.53 16.31 -5.55
C LYS A 120 36.35 14.80 -5.43
N ALA A 121 35.49 14.26 -6.28
CA ALA A 121 35.38 12.84 -6.58
C ALA A 121 35.08 12.70 -8.08
N ASP A 122 35.16 11.49 -8.64
CA ASP A 122 35.07 11.23 -10.10
C ASP A 122 33.90 11.95 -10.80
N SER A 123 32.77 12.14 -10.11
CA SER A 123 31.57 12.80 -10.66
C SER A 123 31.05 13.97 -9.83
N PHE A 124 31.82 14.48 -8.86
CA PHE A 124 31.35 15.54 -7.95
C PHE A 124 32.41 16.60 -7.70
N ARG A 125 31.98 17.86 -7.61
CA ARG A 125 32.84 18.99 -7.18
C ARG A 125 32.12 19.78 -6.11
N ILE A 126 32.40 19.47 -4.85
CA ILE A 126 31.66 20.03 -3.72
C ILE A 126 32.49 21.11 -3.02
N SER A 127 31.87 22.25 -2.70
CA SER A 127 32.42 23.28 -1.83
C SER A 127 31.68 23.33 -0.51
N VAL A 128 32.43 23.38 0.59
CA VAL A 128 31.88 23.54 1.94
C VAL A 128 31.90 25.01 2.33
N GLY A 129 30.80 25.50 2.90
CA GLY A 129 30.68 26.88 3.36
C GLY A 129 31.45 27.15 4.66
N LYS A 130 31.98 28.37 4.80
CA LYS A 130 32.69 28.87 5.99
C LYS A 130 32.00 30.11 6.55
N GLY A 131 32.11 30.38 7.85
CA GLY A 131 31.52 31.54 8.51
C GLY A 131 29.99 31.47 8.52
N GLY A 132 29.29 32.50 8.04
CA GLY A 132 27.81 32.52 7.98
C GLY A 132 27.16 31.48 7.04
N ARG A 133 27.96 30.62 6.40
CA ARG A 133 27.52 29.48 5.58
C ARG A 133 28.05 28.13 6.11
N GLU A 134 28.53 28.09 7.35
CA GLU A 134 28.95 26.86 8.02
C GLU A 134 27.80 25.84 8.04
N GLY A 135 28.15 24.56 7.84
CA GLY A 135 27.16 23.48 7.69
C GLY A 135 26.43 23.45 6.35
N LYS A 136 26.78 24.29 5.36
CA LYS A 136 26.25 24.22 3.99
C LYS A 136 27.28 23.71 3.00
N TRP A 137 26.81 23.07 1.95
CA TRP A 137 27.64 22.60 0.84
C TRP A 137 26.98 22.90 -0.50
N PHE A 138 27.79 22.96 -1.56
CA PHE A 138 27.34 23.22 -2.91
C PHE A 138 28.12 22.36 -3.92
N ASP A 139 27.42 21.65 -4.78
CA ASP A 139 27.97 20.87 -5.88
C ASP A 139 27.94 21.69 -7.18
N HIS A 140 29.13 21.99 -7.70
CA HIS A 140 29.32 22.81 -8.90
C HIS A 140 29.03 22.07 -10.20
N LEU A 141 28.99 20.73 -10.18
CA LEU A 141 28.66 19.96 -11.39
C LEU A 141 27.14 19.79 -11.55
N ALA A 142 26.42 19.70 -10.42
CA ALA A 142 24.97 19.56 -10.40
C ALA A 142 24.20 20.88 -10.24
N ASP A 143 24.90 22.01 -10.04
CA ASP A 143 24.33 23.32 -9.70
C ASP A 143 23.32 23.23 -8.53
N TYR A 144 23.70 22.47 -7.49
CA TYR A 144 22.81 22.11 -6.39
C TYR A 144 23.52 22.20 -5.05
N GLY A 145 22.84 22.73 -4.03
CA GLY A 145 23.41 22.84 -2.68
C GLY A 145 22.36 22.88 -1.58
N ARG A 146 22.69 22.28 -0.43
CA ARG A 146 21.86 22.23 0.78
C ARG A 146 22.72 22.32 2.05
N GLY A 147 22.08 22.18 3.21
CA GLY A 147 22.72 22.22 4.52
C GLY A 147 22.63 20.89 5.24
N GLY A 148 23.68 20.55 5.98
CA GLY A 148 23.75 19.38 6.85
C GLY A 148 24.26 18.11 6.15
N ALA A 149 24.78 17.21 6.98
CA ALA A 149 25.40 15.97 6.53
C ALA A 149 24.40 14.97 5.92
N ILE A 150 23.16 14.94 6.40
CA ILE A 150 22.12 14.03 5.87
C ILE A 150 21.82 14.37 4.41
N ASP A 151 21.61 15.66 4.10
CA ASP A 151 21.32 16.11 2.74
C ASP A 151 22.52 15.89 1.81
N LEU A 152 23.76 16.04 2.34
CA LEU A 152 24.99 15.76 1.60
C LEU A 152 25.06 14.29 1.16
N VAL A 153 24.85 13.37 2.10
CA VAL A 153 24.86 11.93 1.81
C VAL A 153 23.72 11.56 0.88
N GLY A 154 22.53 12.15 1.06
CA GLY A 154 21.39 11.96 0.17
C GLY A 154 21.71 12.34 -1.28
N HIS A 155 22.37 13.49 -1.48
CA HIS A 155 22.81 13.95 -2.79
C HIS A 155 23.90 13.07 -3.41
N VAL A 156 24.96 12.77 -2.67
CA VAL A 156 26.09 12.00 -3.21
C VAL A 156 25.71 10.54 -3.47
N MET A 157 24.98 9.91 -2.55
CA MET A 157 24.62 8.49 -2.65
C MET A 157 23.28 8.25 -3.35
N GLN A 158 22.54 9.30 -3.70
CA GLN A 158 21.20 9.21 -4.30
C GLN A 158 20.24 8.37 -3.43
N THR A 159 20.29 8.62 -2.12
CA THR A 159 19.47 7.92 -1.11
C THR A 159 18.42 8.84 -0.52
N ASP A 160 17.33 8.25 -0.02
CA ASP A 160 16.33 8.99 0.74
C ASP A 160 16.87 9.35 2.14
N PHE A 161 16.15 10.21 2.86
CA PHE A 161 16.51 10.65 4.21
C PHE A 161 16.86 9.47 5.13
N LYS A 162 16.12 8.36 5.03
CA LYS A 162 16.33 7.15 5.84
C LYS A 162 17.63 6.44 5.49
N GLY A 163 17.91 6.27 4.20
CA GLY A 163 19.15 5.69 3.71
C GLY A 163 20.37 6.52 4.13
N SER A 164 20.28 7.84 4.00
CA SER A 164 21.35 8.76 4.40
C SER A 164 21.60 8.74 5.91
N LEU A 165 20.54 8.77 6.71
CA LEU A 165 20.65 8.69 8.16
C LEU A 165 21.26 7.35 8.62
N ALA A 166 20.85 6.23 8.00
CA ALA A 166 21.40 4.92 8.34
C ALA A 166 22.89 4.80 7.99
N TRP A 167 23.32 5.38 6.86
CA TRP A 167 24.72 5.39 6.46
C TRP A 167 25.58 6.23 7.42
N LEU A 168 25.07 7.40 7.82
CA LEU A 168 25.74 8.28 8.80
C LEU A 168 25.81 7.62 10.18
N ALA A 169 24.70 7.04 10.65
CA ALA A 169 24.67 6.33 11.92
C ALA A 169 25.69 5.16 11.93
N ALA A 170 25.78 4.38 10.86
CA ALA A 170 26.73 3.26 10.77
C ALA A 170 28.21 3.69 10.86
N ARG A 171 28.56 4.92 10.49
CA ARG A 171 29.94 5.42 10.41
C ARG A 171 30.33 6.38 11.53
N PHE A 172 29.38 7.19 11.97
CA PHE A 172 29.59 8.29 12.92
C PHE A 172 28.73 8.14 14.18
N GLY A 173 27.84 7.15 14.22
CA GLY A 173 27.08 6.83 15.42
C GLY A 173 27.97 6.18 16.49
N PRO A 174 27.62 6.34 17.78
CA PRO A 174 28.31 5.63 18.85
C PRO A 174 28.17 4.11 18.63
N GLY A 175 29.31 3.40 18.60
CA GLY A 175 29.41 1.99 18.23
C GLY A 175 28.44 1.05 18.96
N ALA A 176 28.14 -0.09 18.32
CA ALA A 176 27.11 -1.10 18.65
C ALA A 176 25.66 -0.58 18.66
N ALA A 177 25.38 0.63 19.18
CA ALA A 177 24.05 1.20 19.23
C ALA A 177 23.53 1.65 17.85
N ALA A 178 24.40 2.09 16.93
CA ALA A 178 23.95 2.63 15.65
C ALA A 178 23.49 1.57 14.63
N ALA A 179 24.10 0.38 14.65
CA ALA A 179 23.66 -0.74 13.80
C ALA A 179 22.35 -1.34 14.32
N ASP A 180 22.24 -1.49 15.64
CA ASP A 180 21.04 -2.00 16.33
C ASP A 180 19.88 -1.00 16.20
N LEU A 181 20.15 0.30 16.34
CA LEU A 181 19.16 1.36 16.12
C LEU A 181 18.76 1.49 14.65
N ALA A 182 19.69 1.36 13.69
CA ALA A 182 19.32 1.31 12.27
C ALA A 182 18.48 0.07 11.92
N ALA A 183 18.71 -1.06 12.60
CA ALA A 183 17.86 -2.24 12.50
C ALA A 183 16.49 -2.02 13.16
N HIS A 184 16.45 -1.46 14.37
CA HIS A 184 15.22 -1.14 15.10
C HIS A 184 14.38 -0.06 14.42
N LEU A 185 14.98 0.95 13.80
CA LEU A 185 14.26 1.98 13.05
C LEU A 185 13.68 1.43 11.74
N ARG A 186 14.34 0.47 11.09
CA ARG A 186 13.77 -0.25 9.95
C ARG A 186 12.63 -1.17 10.38
N ALA A 187 12.85 -1.97 11.42
CA ALA A 187 11.85 -2.90 11.95
C ALA A 187 10.62 -2.16 12.51
N SER A 188 10.81 -1.07 13.25
CA SER A 188 9.71 -0.24 13.76
C SER A 188 9.00 0.53 12.65
N ALA A 189 9.70 0.96 11.59
CA ALA A 189 9.04 1.53 10.42
C ALA A 189 8.18 0.49 9.68
N GLU A 190 8.65 -0.75 9.56
CA GLU A 190 7.87 -1.85 8.95
C GLU A 190 6.66 -2.22 9.80
N VAL A 191 6.82 -2.28 11.12
CA VAL A 191 5.73 -2.57 12.07
C VAL A 191 4.71 -1.42 12.10
N GLN A 192 5.15 -0.17 12.19
CA GLN A 192 4.25 0.99 12.16
C GLN A 192 3.53 1.16 10.82
N VAL A 193 4.19 0.84 9.69
CA VAL A 193 3.52 0.80 8.39
C VAL A 193 2.51 -0.35 8.34
N ARG A 194 2.85 -1.53 8.87
CA ARG A 194 1.94 -2.68 8.94
C ARG A 194 0.74 -2.42 9.85
N GLU A 195 0.95 -1.79 11.00
CA GLU A 195 -0.10 -1.40 11.95
C GLU A 195 -0.96 -0.26 11.39
N ALA A 196 -0.36 0.75 10.77
CA ALA A 196 -1.10 1.81 10.07
C ALA A 196 -1.86 1.31 8.83
N LEU A 197 -1.42 0.22 8.20
CA LEU A 197 -2.17 -0.48 7.14
C LEU A 197 -3.28 -1.36 7.72
N ALA A 198 -3.09 -1.96 8.90
CA ALA A 198 -4.08 -2.78 9.59
C ALA A 198 -5.22 -1.96 10.23
N GLU A 199 -4.97 -0.71 10.62
CA GLU A 199 -5.99 0.21 11.16
C GLU A 199 -6.79 0.99 10.10
N ARG A 200 -6.40 0.90 8.82
CA ARG A 200 -7.15 1.56 7.73
C ARG A 200 -8.38 0.73 7.37
N GLY A 201 -9.55 1.37 7.38
CA GLY A 201 -10.78 0.79 6.84
C GLY A 201 -10.60 0.31 5.39
N PRO A 202 -11.48 -0.59 4.90
CA PRO A 202 -11.34 -1.18 3.58
C PRO A 202 -11.25 -0.11 2.47
N PHE A 203 -10.40 -0.36 1.47
CA PHE A 203 -10.24 0.51 0.31
C PHE A 203 -11.60 0.90 -0.28
N THR A 204 -11.81 2.20 -0.49
CA THR A 204 -12.95 2.71 -1.24
C THR A 204 -12.43 3.38 -2.52
N PRO A 205 -12.86 2.94 -3.71
CA PRO A 205 -12.44 3.55 -4.96
C PRO A 205 -12.88 5.02 -5.03
N PRO A 206 -12.06 5.91 -5.65
CA PRO A 206 -12.46 7.30 -5.89
C PRO A 206 -13.81 7.37 -6.61
N THR A 207 -14.68 8.31 -6.21
CA THR A 207 -15.98 8.49 -6.87
C THR A 207 -15.78 8.91 -8.34
N PRO A 208 -16.40 8.19 -9.30
CA PRO A 208 -16.39 8.61 -10.70
C PRO A 208 -17.06 9.98 -10.91
N ALA A 209 -16.48 10.78 -11.80
CA ALA A 209 -17.01 12.05 -12.28
C ALA A 209 -17.09 12.00 -13.82
N PRO A 210 -18.17 11.43 -14.39
CA PRO A 210 -18.31 11.24 -15.84
C PRO A 210 -18.17 12.54 -16.65
N GLU A 211 -18.54 13.69 -16.07
CA GLU A 211 -18.40 15.01 -16.66
C GLU A 211 -16.93 15.38 -16.99
N ASN A 212 -15.97 14.81 -16.27
CA ASN A 212 -14.54 15.03 -16.48
C ASN A 212 -13.93 14.03 -17.48
N TRP A 213 -14.65 12.96 -17.82
CA TRP A 213 -14.14 11.88 -18.68
C TRP A 213 -13.66 12.37 -20.06
N PRO A 214 -14.40 13.21 -20.80
CA PRO A 214 -13.93 13.68 -22.11
C PRO A 214 -12.56 14.36 -22.04
N ARG A 215 -12.29 15.11 -20.97
CA ARG A 215 -11.00 15.78 -20.77
C ARG A 215 -9.88 14.80 -20.41
N VAL A 216 -10.15 13.85 -19.52
CA VAL A 216 -9.18 12.82 -19.13
C VAL A 216 -8.85 11.91 -20.32
N ARG A 217 -9.87 11.46 -21.05
CA ARG A 217 -9.72 10.68 -22.28
C ARG A 217 -8.85 11.41 -23.30
N ARG A 218 -9.13 12.69 -23.55
CA ARG A 218 -8.32 13.53 -24.45
C ARG A 218 -6.86 13.63 -24.00
N HIS A 219 -6.62 13.82 -22.70
CA HIS A 219 -5.25 13.83 -22.16
C HIS A 219 -4.51 12.50 -22.42
N LEU A 220 -5.17 11.37 -22.17
CA LEU A 220 -4.59 10.04 -22.35
C LEU A 220 -4.29 9.72 -23.82
N ILE A 221 -5.14 10.18 -24.74
CA ILE A 221 -4.95 9.93 -26.18
C ILE A 221 -3.99 10.96 -26.78
N ASP A 222 -4.27 12.25 -26.63
CA ASP A 222 -3.58 13.30 -27.39
C ASP A 222 -2.20 13.63 -26.79
N GLU A 223 -2.11 13.75 -25.46
CA GLU A 223 -0.84 14.12 -24.79
C GLU A 223 0.00 12.89 -24.46
N ARG A 224 -0.64 11.78 -24.06
CA ARG A 224 0.04 10.53 -23.69
C ARG A 224 0.12 9.52 -24.84
N ALA A 225 -0.42 9.82 -26.02
CA ALA A 225 -0.39 8.95 -27.20
C ALA A 225 -0.92 7.52 -26.95
N LEU A 226 -1.77 7.32 -25.93
CA LEU A 226 -2.31 5.99 -25.65
C LEU A 226 -3.34 5.61 -26.72
N PRO A 227 -3.42 4.33 -27.14
CA PRO A 227 -4.35 3.91 -28.18
C PRO A 227 -5.80 4.12 -27.73
N PRO A 228 -6.64 4.83 -28.51
CA PRO A 228 -8.04 5.08 -28.15
C PRO A 228 -8.80 3.81 -27.78
N ARG A 229 -8.63 2.73 -28.57
CA ARG A 229 -9.29 1.43 -28.31
C ARG A 229 -8.95 0.84 -26.93
N TYR A 230 -7.73 1.05 -26.41
CA TYR A 230 -7.36 0.56 -25.08
C TYR A 230 -7.99 1.43 -23.99
N VAL A 231 -7.92 2.74 -24.15
CA VAL A 231 -8.49 3.71 -23.21
C VAL A 231 -10.01 3.51 -23.08
N ASP A 232 -10.70 3.38 -24.21
CA ASP A 232 -12.16 3.22 -24.26
C ASP A 232 -12.59 1.87 -23.67
N ARG A 233 -11.90 0.78 -24.02
CA ARG A 233 -12.20 -0.54 -23.47
C ARG A 233 -11.99 -0.61 -21.97
N LEU A 234 -10.90 -0.01 -21.45
CA LEU A 234 -10.66 0.05 -20.00
C LEU A 234 -11.73 0.89 -19.29
N HIS A 235 -12.25 1.93 -19.94
CA HIS A 235 -13.34 2.73 -19.42
C HIS A 235 -14.67 1.97 -19.37
N GLU A 236 -15.01 1.26 -20.45
CA GLU A 236 -16.19 0.41 -20.53
C GLU A 236 -16.17 -0.70 -19.46
N LEU A 237 -14.99 -1.28 -19.18
CA LEU A 237 -14.80 -2.26 -18.11
C LEU A 237 -14.84 -1.66 -16.70
N GLY A 238 -14.86 -0.33 -16.58
CA GLY A 238 -14.80 0.38 -15.30
C GLY A 238 -13.42 0.38 -14.64
N ASP A 239 -12.38 -0.06 -15.34
CA ASP A 239 -11.00 -0.12 -14.85
C ASP A 239 -10.23 1.20 -15.04
N LEU A 240 -10.80 2.12 -15.84
CA LEU A 240 -10.28 3.46 -16.05
C LEU A 240 -11.42 4.49 -16.05
N TYR A 241 -11.33 5.53 -15.24
CA TYR A 241 -12.32 6.62 -15.25
C TYR A 241 -11.72 7.94 -14.75
N ALA A 242 -12.52 9.01 -14.79
CA ALA A 242 -12.15 10.33 -14.28
C ALA A 242 -12.73 10.54 -12.88
N ASP A 243 -11.97 11.15 -11.97
CA ASP A 243 -12.49 11.66 -10.68
C ASP A 243 -12.83 13.15 -10.74
N SER A 244 -13.36 13.69 -9.63
CA SER A 244 -13.73 15.11 -9.51
C SER A 244 -12.52 16.07 -9.63
N ARG A 245 -11.31 15.57 -9.41
CA ARG A 245 -10.04 16.32 -9.54
C ARG A 245 -9.44 16.23 -10.95
N ARG A 246 -10.14 15.57 -11.89
CA ARG A 246 -9.67 15.33 -13.26
C ARG A 246 -8.41 14.47 -13.32
N ASN A 247 -8.26 13.54 -12.37
CA ASN A 247 -7.28 12.48 -12.47
C ASN A 247 -7.80 11.36 -13.36
N ALA A 248 -6.91 10.71 -14.11
CA ALA A 248 -7.15 9.36 -14.61
C ALA A 248 -6.98 8.38 -13.44
N VAL A 249 -8.05 7.65 -13.12
CA VAL A 249 -8.09 6.64 -12.06
C VAL A 249 -8.00 5.26 -12.71
N PHE A 250 -6.93 4.53 -12.42
CA PHE A 250 -6.69 3.17 -12.91
C PHE A 250 -6.90 2.19 -11.75
N LEU A 251 -7.90 1.31 -11.85
CA LEU A 251 -8.20 0.38 -10.76
C LEU A 251 -7.21 -0.76 -10.66
N CYS A 252 -6.73 -1.02 -9.45
CA CYS A 252 -5.96 -2.21 -9.12
C CYS A 252 -6.92 -3.31 -8.69
N ARG A 253 -6.75 -4.50 -9.28
CA ARG A 253 -7.52 -5.68 -8.90
C ARG A 253 -6.60 -6.79 -8.40
N ASN A 254 -7.12 -7.61 -7.50
CA ASN A 254 -6.47 -8.86 -7.12
C ASN A 254 -6.70 -9.96 -8.19
N PRO A 255 -6.11 -11.15 -8.05
CA PRO A 255 -6.33 -12.25 -9.00
C PRO A 255 -7.78 -12.73 -9.10
N SER A 256 -8.61 -12.55 -8.07
CA SER A 256 -10.04 -12.89 -8.11
C SER A 256 -10.93 -11.81 -8.73
N GLY A 257 -10.36 -10.65 -9.11
CA GLY A 257 -11.07 -9.54 -9.76
C GLY A 257 -11.63 -8.48 -8.80
N ALA A 258 -11.48 -8.65 -7.49
CA ALA A 258 -11.89 -7.64 -6.52
C ALA A 258 -10.96 -6.42 -6.56
N VAL A 259 -11.54 -5.23 -6.40
CA VAL A 259 -10.79 -3.96 -6.41
C VAL A 259 -10.04 -3.80 -5.08
N THR A 260 -8.72 -3.63 -5.16
CA THR A 260 -7.85 -3.51 -3.98
C THR A 260 -7.14 -2.16 -3.89
N GLY A 261 -7.24 -1.34 -4.93
CA GLY A 261 -6.61 -0.02 -4.95
C GLY A 261 -6.91 0.74 -6.23
N ALA A 262 -6.33 1.94 -6.34
CA ALA A 262 -6.35 2.70 -7.58
C ALA A 262 -5.09 3.57 -7.73
N GLU A 263 -4.48 3.54 -8.91
CA GLU A 263 -3.43 4.48 -9.30
C GLU A 263 -4.07 5.74 -9.89
N LEU A 264 -3.60 6.91 -9.44
CA LEU A 264 -4.09 8.22 -9.84
C LEU A 264 -3.01 8.93 -10.66
N LYS A 265 -3.39 9.38 -11.86
CA LYS A 265 -2.56 10.24 -12.71
C LYS A 265 -3.27 11.54 -12.99
N GLY A 266 -2.72 12.63 -12.49
CA GLY A 266 -3.23 13.97 -12.74
C GLY A 266 -3.03 14.37 -14.19
N THR A 267 -4.04 15.05 -14.74
CA THR A 267 -4.01 15.60 -16.11
C THR A 267 -3.48 17.04 -16.16
N LEU A 268 -3.29 17.67 -15.01
CA LEU A 268 -2.79 19.04 -14.89
C LEU A 268 -1.28 19.05 -14.66
N THR A 269 -0.59 19.82 -15.49
CA THR A 269 0.83 20.16 -15.30
C THR A 269 0.96 21.18 -14.19
N ARG A 270 1.88 20.94 -13.26
CA ARG A 270 2.26 21.87 -12.18
C ARG A 270 3.28 22.88 -12.70
N ASP A 271 3.57 23.90 -11.90
CA ASP A 271 4.53 24.96 -12.24
C ASP A 271 5.95 24.44 -12.51
N ASP A 272 6.31 23.29 -11.92
CA ASP A 272 7.58 22.59 -12.12
C ASP A 272 7.59 21.66 -13.35
N GLY A 273 6.53 21.66 -14.15
CA GLY A 273 6.36 20.79 -15.31
C GLY A 273 5.93 19.35 -14.98
N SER A 274 5.90 18.97 -13.69
CA SER A 274 5.48 17.64 -13.25
C SER A 274 3.96 17.49 -13.24
N ARG A 275 3.47 16.25 -13.23
CA ARG A 275 2.04 15.94 -13.05
C ARG A 275 1.87 15.12 -11.78
N PHE A 276 0.70 15.25 -11.14
CA PHE A 276 0.39 14.44 -9.96
C PHE A 276 0.38 12.94 -10.30
N GLY A 277 1.03 12.14 -9.47
CA GLY A 277 1.00 10.68 -9.53
C GLY A 277 0.98 10.10 -8.13
N GLY A 278 0.16 9.09 -7.89
CA GLY A 278 0.10 8.43 -6.59
C GLY A 278 -0.96 7.34 -6.51
N MET A 279 -1.07 6.70 -5.34
CA MET A 279 -2.16 5.76 -5.07
C MET A 279 -3.29 6.44 -4.30
N SER A 280 -4.52 6.02 -4.56
CA SER A 280 -5.68 6.42 -3.75
C SER A 280 -5.53 5.90 -2.31
N PRO A 281 -5.91 6.70 -1.28
CA PRO A 281 -5.87 6.26 0.12
C PRO A 281 -6.55 4.90 0.34
N GLY A 282 -5.93 4.05 1.15
CA GLY A 282 -6.41 2.70 1.43
C GLY A 282 -6.05 1.65 0.37
N SER A 283 -5.38 2.02 -0.72
CA SER A 283 -4.94 1.04 -1.72
C SER A 283 -3.93 0.05 -1.15
N ASP A 284 -4.13 -1.24 -1.45
CA ASP A 284 -3.24 -2.33 -1.08
C ASP A 284 -2.45 -2.83 -2.32
N LYS A 285 -1.16 -2.48 -2.35
CA LYS A 285 -0.22 -2.88 -3.40
C LYS A 285 0.23 -4.35 -3.29
N GLU A 286 0.05 -4.99 -2.13
CA GLU A 286 0.33 -6.43 -1.93
C GLU A 286 -0.83 -7.31 -2.42
N ALA A 287 -2.06 -6.80 -2.35
CA ALA A 287 -3.25 -7.55 -2.74
C ALA A 287 -3.56 -7.52 -4.25
N GLY A 288 -3.13 -6.49 -4.98
CA GLY A 288 -3.42 -6.40 -6.41
C GLY A 288 -2.68 -5.29 -7.16
N ALA A 289 -2.91 -5.25 -8.47
CA ALA A 289 -2.27 -4.31 -9.40
C ALA A 289 -3.19 -3.95 -10.57
N PHE A 290 -2.96 -2.78 -11.17
CA PHE A 290 -3.50 -2.45 -12.49
C PHE A 290 -2.80 -3.30 -13.54
N ARG A 291 -3.55 -3.92 -14.44
CA ARG A 291 -3.06 -4.91 -15.40
C ARG A 291 -3.72 -4.73 -16.76
N VAL A 292 -2.95 -4.95 -17.82
CA VAL A 292 -3.40 -4.94 -19.22
C VAL A 292 -2.93 -6.23 -19.90
N GLY A 293 -3.79 -6.84 -20.72
CA GLY A 293 -3.49 -8.10 -21.42
C GLY A 293 -4.37 -9.24 -20.94
N VAL A 294 -3.87 -10.47 -21.05
CA VAL A 294 -4.62 -11.65 -20.58
C VAL A 294 -4.64 -11.74 -19.06
N GLY A 295 -5.57 -12.51 -18.50
CA GLY A 295 -5.61 -12.77 -17.06
C GLY A 295 -4.33 -13.47 -16.57
N LEU A 296 -3.91 -13.17 -15.35
CA LEU A 296 -2.62 -13.60 -14.79
C LEU A 296 -2.40 -15.12 -14.85
N ALA A 297 -3.45 -15.92 -14.61
CA ALA A 297 -3.39 -17.38 -14.68
C ALA A 297 -3.22 -17.95 -16.10
N LYS A 298 -3.50 -17.16 -17.14
CA LYS A 298 -3.37 -17.53 -18.56
C LYS A 298 -2.12 -16.93 -19.22
N ALA A 299 -1.40 -16.07 -18.50
CA ALA A 299 -0.25 -15.37 -19.07
C ALA A 299 0.97 -16.28 -19.20
N ALA A 300 1.51 -16.37 -20.41
CA ALA A 300 2.81 -16.98 -20.70
C ALA A 300 3.97 -16.03 -20.38
N THR A 301 3.73 -14.72 -20.46
CA THR A 301 4.72 -13.67 -20.16
C THR A 301 4.13 -12.60 -19.23
N LEU A 302 4.86 -12.23 -18.19
CA LEU A 302 4.58 -11.09 -17.32
C LEU A 302 5.61 -9.98 -17.55
N TYR A 303 5.13 -8.76 -17.74
CA TYR A 303 5.93 -7.54 -17.69
C TYR A 303 5.53 -6.70 -16.47
N LEU A 304 6.48 -6.36 -15.60
CA LEU A 304 6.30 -5.36 -14.55
C LEU A 304 6.79 -4.00 -15.03
N VAL A 305 5.98 -2.96 -14.85
CA VAL A 305 6.32 -1.58 -15.23
C VAL A 305 5.99 -0.62 -14.08
N GLU A 306 6.48 0.61 -14.15
CA GLU A 306 6.34 1.56 -13.06
C GLU A 306 4.93 2.11 -12.91
N SER A 307 4.23 2.35 -14.03
CA SER A 307 2.92 3.01 -14.01
C SER A 307 1.86 2.36 -14.89
N ALA A 308 0.59 2.64 -14.62
CA ALA A 308 -0.52 2.22 -15.47
C ALA A 308 -0.41 2.75 -16.92
N ILE A 309 0.15 3.95 -17.11
CA ILE A 309 0.37 4.52 -18.45
C ILE A 309 1.42 3.71 -19.21
N ASP A 310 2.51 3.32 -18.53
CA ASP A 310 3.53 2.43 -19.11
C ASP A 310 2.96 1.05 -19.40
N ALA A 311 2.03 0.57 -18.56
CA ALA A 311 1.43 -0.74 -18.75
C ALA A 311 0.63 -0.80 -20.05
N ILE A 312 -0.17 0.24 -20.32
CA ILE A 312 -0.89 0.39 -21.60
C ILE A 312 0.10 0.57 -22.76
N SER A 313 1.14 1.38 -22.55
CA SER A 313 2.11 1.71 -23.60
C SER A 313 2.91 0.49 -24.05
N LEU A 314 3.49 -0.25 -23.10
CA LEU A 314 4.21 -1.48 -23.38
C LEU A 314 3.27 -2.56 -23.96
N ALA A 315 2.04 -2.69 -23.44
CA ALA A 315 1.08 -3.65 -23.98
C ALA A 315 0.77 -3.38 -25.47
N LYS A 316 0.67 -2.12 -25.87
CA LYS A 316 0.52 -1.74 -27.28
C LYS A 316 1.75 -2.12 -28.10
N ILE A 317 2.95 -1.78 -27.63
CA ILE A 317 4.22 -2.09 -28.32
C ILE A 317 4.38 -3.60 -28.51
N ARG A 318 4.07 -4.41 -27.48
CA ARG A 318 4.13 -5.88 -27.55
C ARG A 318 3.12 -6.47 -28.50
N ALA A 319 1.88 -5.97 -28.49
CA ALA A 319 0.85 -6.41 -29.42
C ALA A 319 1.20 -6.07 -30.88
N GLU A 320 1.81 -4.91 -31.16
CA GLU A 320 2.29 -4.55 -32.50
C GLU A 320 3.46 -5.43 -32.96
N GLY A 321 4.28 -5.90 -32.02
CA GLY A 321 5.31 -6.90 -32.28
C GLY A 321 4.78 -8.32 -32.52
N GLY A 322 3.46 -8.52 -32.48
CA GLY A 322 2.82 -9.82 -32.69
C GLY A 322 2.82 -10.73 -31.46
N GLU A 323 3.25 -10.25 -30.29
CA GLU A 323 3.25 -11.04 -29.06
C GLU A 323 1.82 -11.30 -28.57
N ARG A 324 1.57 -12.50 -28.04
CA ARG A 324 0.28 -12.95 -27.51
C ARG A 324 0.46 -13.51 -26.10
N ASP A 325 -0.65 -13.69 -25.39
CA ASP A 325 -0.70 -14.32 -24.06
C ASP A 325 0.21 -13.67 -23.01
N PHE A 326 0.42 -12.36 -23.11
CA PHE A 326 1.17 -11.58 -22.14
C PHE A 326 0.24 -10.77 -21.24
N VAL A 327 0.75 -10.42 -20.06
CA VAL A 327 0.15 -9.44 -19.16
C VAL A 327 1.20 -8.42 -18.74
N VAL A 328 0.82 -7.15 -18.75
CA VAL A 328 1.63 -6.04 -18.26
C VAL A 328 0.98 -5.52 -16.98
N ALA A 329 1.74 -5.45 -15.89
CA ALA A 329 1.24 -5.03 -14.59
C ALA A 329 2.03 -3.83 -14.08
N SER A 330 1.32 -2.82 -13.58
CA SER A 330 1.95 -1.68 -12.91
C SER A 330 2.27 -2.01 -11.45
N MET A 331 3.47 -1.63 -11.03
CA MET A 331 3.92 -1.70 -9.64
C MET A 331 3.64 -0.41 -8.85
N ALA A 332 3.01 0.58 -9.49
CA ALA A 332 2.75 1.91 -8.95
C ALA A 332 4.01 2.53 -8.30
N GLY A 333 5.08 2.60 -9.10
CA GLY A 333 6.45 2.97 -8.77
C GLY A 333 7.44 1.81 -8.93
N THR A 334 8.70 2.03 -8.54
CA THR A 334 9.81 1.06 -8.59
C THR A 334 9.79 0.06 -7.43
N GLY A 335 8.75 -0.78 -7.37
CA GLY A 335 8.70 -1.85 -6.37
C GLY A 335 9.86 -2.83 -6.54
N SER A 336 10.62 -3.12 -5.48
CA SER A 336 11.81 -4.00 -5.55
C SER A 336 11.62 -5.36 -4.88
N GLN A 337 10.37 -5.75 -4.60
CA GLN A 337 9.99 -6.98 -3.91
C GLN A 337 8.82 -7.64 -4.65
N LEU A 338 8.76 -8.97 -4.61
CA LEU A 338 7.61 -9.71 -5.11
C LEU A 338 6.37 -9.42 -4.28
N ARG A 339 5.25 -9.23 -4.98
CA ARG A 339 3.94 -9.04 -4.37
C ARG A 339 3.19 -10.38 -4.31
N PRO A 340 2.47 -10.70 -3.22
CA PRO A 340 1.71 -11.95 -3.09
C PRO A 340 0.74 -12.24 -4.23
N TRP A 341 0.14 -11.21 -4.84
CA TRP A 341 -0.77 -11.39 -5.97
C TRP A 341 -0.12 -12.05 -7.21
N LEU A 342 1.21 -12.03 -7.32
CA LEU A 342 1.95 -12.71 -8.38
C LEU A 342 1.89 -14.24 -8.27
N SER A 343 1.51 -14.81 -7.12
CA SER A 343 1.38 -16.26 -6.93
C SER A 343 0.36 -16.92 -7.87
N ALA A 344 -0.57 -16.15 -8.43
CA ALA A 344 -1.52 -16.63 -9.43
C ALA A 344 -0.94 -16.71 -10.86
N LEU A 345 0.30 -16.27 -11.08
CA LEU A 345 1.03 -16.45 -12.34
C LEU A 345 1.55 -17.89 -12.44
N ALA A 346 1.48 -18.48 -13.63
CA ALA A 346 2.07 -19.80 -13.87
C ALA A 346 3.58 -19.81 -13.56
N ALA A 347 4.07 -20.88 -12.93
CA ALA A 347 5.49 -21.01 -12.59
C ALA A 347 6.40 -20.95 -13.83
N SER A 348 5.90 -21.44 -14.98
CA SER A 348 6.56 -21.44 -16.28
C SER A 348 6.53 -20.11 -17.02
N ALA A 349 5.81 -19.10 -16.52
CA ALA A 349 5.70 -17.83 -17.21
C ALA A 349 7.04 -17.08 -17.19
N ARG A 350 7.40 -16.48 -18.32
CA ARG A 350 8.57 -15.60 -18.42
C ARG A 350 8.30 -14.30 -17.69
N ARG A 351 9.29 -13.77 -16.98
CA ARG A 351 9.13 -12.61 -16.11
C ARG A 351 10.10 -11.52 -16.53
N PHE A 352 9.58 -10.34 -16.83
CA PHE A 352 10.36 -9.17 -17.20
C PHE A 352 10.07 -8.01 -16.26
N VAL A 353 11.10 -7.23 -15.97
CA VAL A 353 10.97 -5.92 -15.32
C VAL A 353 11.34 -4.85 -16.34
N GLY A 354 10.34 -4.08 -16.75
CA GLY A 354 10.42 -2.94 -17.66
C GLY A 354 10.31 -1.63 -16.91
N TYR A 355 11.19 -1.38 -15.94
CA TYR A 355 11.25 -0.08 -15.26
C TYR A 355 11.98 0.96 -16.11
N ASP A 356 11.82 2.23 -15.72
CA ASP A 356 12.31 3.39 -16.46
C ASP A 356 13.82 3.26 -16.71
N ASN A 357 14.28 3.85 -17.81
CA ASN A 357 15.68 3.83 -18.22
C ASN A 357 16.49 4.86 -17.42
N ASP A 358 16.51 4.68 -16.10
CA ASP A 358 17.26 5.48 -15.16
C ASP A 358 17.93 4.61 -14.08
N SER A 359 18.73 5.26 -13.23
CA SER A 359 19.46 4.56 -12.17
C SER A 359 18.54 3.95 -11.10
N ALA A 360 17.33 4.49 -10.88
CA ALA A 360 16.40 3.97 -9.90
C ALA A 360 15.72 2.69 -10.40
N GLY A 361 15.30 2.67 -11.66
CA GLY A 361 14.81 1.50 -12.37
C GLY A 361 15.87 0.39 -12.47
N ASP A 362 17.14 0.73 -12.71
CA ASP A 362 18.27 -0.22 -12.67
C ASP A 362 18.48 -0.88 -11.31
N ARG A 363 18.56 -0.08 -10.24
CA ARG A 363 18.72 -0.63 -8.89
C ARG A 363 17.56 -1.52 -8.48
N SER A 364 16.34 -1.15 -8.87
CA SER A 364 15.13 -1.89 -8.47
C SER A 364 14.97 -3.19 -9.26
N ALA A 365 15.29 -3.17 -10.55
CA ALA A 365 15.33 -4.37 -11.39
C ALA A 365 16.40 -5.37 -10.93
N ALA A 366 17.58 -4.89 -10.53
CA ALA A 366 18.65 -5.76 -10.04
C ALA A 366 18.23 -6.60 -8.82
N LYS A 367 17.36 -6.07 -7.97
CA LYS A 367 16.80 -6.81 -6.82
C LYS A 367 15.82 -7.90 -7.24
N LEU A 368 15.02 -7.65 -8.28
CA LEU A 368 14.08 -8.62 -8.84
C LEU A 368 14.77 -9.69 -9.70
N ALA A 369 16.00 -9.47 -10.14
CA ALA A 369 16.77 -10.47 -10.89
C ALA A 369 16.99 -11.76 -10.07
N ALA A 370 17.17 -11.64 -8.74
CA ALA A 370 17.26 -12.78 -7.84
C ALA A 370 15.98 -13.65 -7.81
N GLU A 371 14.85 -13.07 -8.22
CA GLU A 371 13.53 -13.71 -8.30
C GLU A 371 13.21 -14.21 -9.72
N GLY A 372 14.22 -14.25 -10.59
CA GLY A 372 14.11 -14.75 -11.97
C GLY A 372 13.47 -13.76 -12.95
N PHE A 373 13.51 -12.45 -12.67
CA PHE A 373 13.06 -11.43 -13.62
C PHE A 373 14.21 -10.99 -14.54
N GLU A 374 13.94 -10.95 -15.84
CA GLU A 374 14.84 -10.41 -16.85
C GLU A 374 14.62 -8.89 -17.00
N ARG A 375 15.72 -8.11 -17.03
CA ARG A 375 15.61 -6.66 -17.25
C ARG A 375 15.27 -6.38 -18.71
N LEU A 376 14.21 -5.63 -18.92
CA LEU A 376 13.83 -5.00 -20.18
C LEU A 376 13.93 -3.48 -20.01
N ARG A 377 14.47 -2.76 -21.01
CA ARG A 377 14.56 -1.29 -20.97
C ARG A 377 13.71 -0.67 -22.08
N PRO A 378 13.02 0.45 -21.82
CA PRO A 378 12.57 1.32 -22.90
C PRO A 378 13.78 1.90 -23.64
N GLU A 379 13.59 2.28 -24.90
CA GLU A 379 14.63 2.92 -25.72
C GLU A 379 14.88 4.36 -25.26
N LEU A 380 13.82 5.06 -24.87
CA LEU A 380 13.82 6.39 -24.29
C LEU A 380 13.77 6.32 -22.76
N HIS A 381 13.19 7.34 -22.12
CA HIS A 381 13.12 7.43 -20.67
C HIS A 381 12.14 6.42 -20.07
N ASP A 382 10.91 6.37 -20.58
CA ASP A 382 9.83 5.48 -20.16
C ASP A 382 9.12 4.83 -21.38
N TRP A 383 8.21 3.89 -21.14
CA TRP A 383 7.48 3.21 -22.22
C TRP A 383 6.48 4.13 -22.92
N ASN A 384 6.03 5.19 -22.27
CA ASN A 384 5.13 6.17 -22.87
C ASN A 384 5.84 7.03 -23.92
N ASP A 385 7.09 7.38 -23.67
CA ASP A 385 7.94 8.11 -24.59
C ASP A 385 8.29 7.25 -25.81
N ASP A 386 8.60 5.97 -25.62
CA ASP A 386 8.77 5.01 -26.73
C ASP A 386 7.53 4.95 -27.63
N LEU A 387 6.34 4.85 -27.01
CA LEU A 387 5.08 4.81 -27.76
C LEU A 387 4.83 6.12 -28.54
N LYS A 388 5.09 7.28 -27.93
CA LYS A 388 4.98 8.59 -28.60
C LYS A 388 5.94 8.68 -29.78
N ALA A 389 7.17 8.20 -29.64
CA ALA A 389 8.16 8.22 -30.70
C ALA A 389 7.72 7.35 -31.89
N LYS A 390 7.24 6.13 -31.63
CA LYS A 390 6.69 5.23 -32.67
C LYS A 390 5.48 5.85 -33.39
N SER A 391 4.59 6.50 -32.64
CA SER A 391 3.39 7.15 -33.20
C SER A 391 3.74 8.33 -34.12
N LYS A 392 4.84 9.04 -33.86
CA LYS A 392 5.33 10.13 -34.73
C LYS A 392 6.08 9.63 -35.97
N GLY A 393 6.72 8.46 -35.89
CA GLY A 393 7.44 7.85 -37.02
C GLY A 393 6.56 7.11 -38.04
N GLY A 394 5.30 6.79 -37.69
CA GLY A 394 4.37 6.01 -38.52
C GLY A 394 3.46 6.81 -39.47
N GLY A 395 3.70 8.12 -39.65
CA GLY A 395 2.83 9.04 -40.41
C GLY A 395 2.85 8.88 -41.93
N GLY A 396 2.66 7.66 -42.44
CA GLY A 396 2.64 7.37 -43.89
C GLY A 396 1.90 6.09 -44.31
N GLY A 397 1.10 5.47 -43.44
CA GLY A 397 0.34 4.26 -43.76
C GLY A 397 -1.17 4.53 -43.85
N LYS A 398 -1.79 4.19 -44.98
CA LYS A 398 -3.25 4.23 -45.22
C LYS A 398 -4.03 3.45 -44.13
N PRO A 399 -5.33 3.76 -43.92
CA PRO A 399 -6.19 2.97 -43.04
C PRO A 399 -6.17 1.52 -43.53
N PHE A 400 -5.77 0.59 -42.66
CA PHE A 400 -5.78 -0.83 -42.97
C PHE A 400 -7.21 -1.35 -42.85
N ASP A 401 -7.68 -2.00 -43.92
CA ASP A 401 -8.94 -2.74 -43.98
C ASP A 401 -8.95 -3.88 -42.95
N ASP A 402 -10.07 -4.00 -42.24
CA ASP A 402 -10.41 -5.11 -41.35
C ASP A 402 -10.58 -6.42 -42.15
N PRO A 403 -9.99 -7.53 -41.69
CA PRO A 403 -10.64 -8.82 -41.78
C PRO A 403 -11.08 -9.26 -40.38
N GLU A 404 -12.33 -9.71 -40.30
CA GLU A 404 -12.89 -10.52 -39.21
C GLU A 404 -13.71 -9.78 -38.14
N ALA A 405 -14.77 -9.09 -38.59
CA ALA A 405 -16.04 -9.12 -37.89
C ALA A 405 -16.60 -10.56 -37.97
N SER A 406 -16.47 -11.32 -36.88
CA SER A 406 -17.27 -12.52 -36.67
C SER A 406 -18.46 -12.17 -35.78
N GLU A 407 -19.65 -12.34 -36.36
CA GLU A 407 -20.97 -12.07 -35.77
C GLU A 407 -21.23 -12.83 -34.46
N PRO A 408 -22.12 -12.32 -33.59
CA PRO A 408 -22.51 -12.98 -32.35
C PRO A 408 -23.34 -14.24 -32.63
N ARG A 409 -22.94 -15.38 -32.06
CA ARG A 409 -23.76 -16.60 -32.08
C ARG A 409 -24.81 -16.58 -30.97
N ASP A 410 -26.06 -16.76 -31.40
CA ASP A 410 -27.27 -16.84 -30.59
C ASP A 410 -27.20 -17.82 -29.41
N HIS A 411 -27.86 -17.41 -28.33
CA HIS A 411 -28.24 -18.24 -27.19
C HIS A 411 -29.42 -19.17 -27.54
N PRO A 412 -29.42 -20.45 -27.16
CA PRO A 412 -30.66 -21.20 -27.04
C PRO A 412 -31.27 -21.03 -25.64
N SER A 413 -32.56 -20.66 -25.60
CA SER A 413 -33.39 -20.67 -24.40
C SER A 413 -33.67 -22.11 -23.93
N PRO A 414 -33.76 -22.37 -22.61
CA PRO A 414 -34.15 -23.68 -22.11
C PRO A 414 -35.67 -23.85 -22.09
N SER A 415 -36.12 -25.05 -22.50
CA SER A 415 -37.44 -25.61 -22.17
C SER A 415 -37.38 -26.36 -20.85
#